data_AF-A0A2G3NPW3-F1
#
_entry.id   AF-A0A2G3NPW3-F1
#
_cell.length_a   1.000
_cell.length_b   1.000
_cell.length_c   1.000
_cell.angle_alpha   90.00
_cell.angle_beta   90.00
_cell.angle_gamma   90.00
#
_symmetry.space_group_name_H-M   'P 1'
#
loop_
_entity.id
_entity.type
_entity.pdbx_description
1 polymer ?
#
loop_
_entity_poly.entity_id
_entity_poly.type
_entity_poly.pdbx_seq_one_letter_code
_entity_poly.pdbx_strand_id
1 'polypeptide(L)'
;VAKFTAVNQTKDSEATLAGSFGFGIAVARSLNNGTATIDNVHRKNTKWKETAKDTISVGSRPVIQTPIHCIGEASVGTGATLFNGSYVHLAYKPDGSISGRIKLESNPLWFGATISWVTTDPFPSE
;
A
#
# COMPACT_ATOMS: atom_id res chain seq x y z
N VAL A 1 36.41 -5.33 16.45
CA VAL A 1 35.15 -6.11 16.44
C VAL A 1 34.01 -5.14 16.71
N ALA A 2 33.09 -4.94 15.75
CA ALA A 2 31.92 -4.11 15.97
C ALA A 2 30.95 -4.85 16.89
N LYS A 3 30.53 -4.19 17.98
CA LYS A 3 29.59 -4.74 18.96
C LYS A 3 28.18 -4.32 18.50
N PHE A 4 27.44 -5.26 17.93
CA PHE A 4 26.03 -5.05 17.60
C PHE A 4 25.22 -5.40 18.85
N THR A 5 24.75 -4.38 19.57
CA THR A 5 23.75 -4.58 20.62
C THR A 5 22.45 -4.94 19.92
N ALA A 6 21.86 -6.10 20.25
CA ALA A 6 20.57 -6.50 19.71
C ALA A 6 19.52 -5.46 20.14
N VAL A 7 19.16 -4.56 19.22
CA VAL A 7 18.09 -3.60 19.42
C VAL A 7 16.81 -4.42 19.49
N ASN A 8 16.07 -4.27 20.59
CA ASN A 8 14.82 -4.99 20.85
C ASN A 8 13.82 -4.64 19.73
N GLN A 9 13.71 -5.52 18.74
CA GLN A 9 13.14 -5.25 17.42
C GLN A 9 11.74 -5.85 17.25
N THR A 10 10.96 -5.98 18.33
CA THR A 10 9.58 -6.48 18.27
C THR A 10 8.58 -5.33 18.22
N LYS A 11 8.49 -4.68 17.04
CA LYS A 11 7.39 -3.77 16.69
C LYS A 11 6.74 -4.26 15.40
N ASP A 12 6.07 -5.41 15.49
CA ASP A 12 5.18 -5.85 14.43
C ASP A 12 3.80 -5.27 14.72
N SER A 13 3.25 -4.53 13.76
CA SER A 13 1.85 -4.10 13.81
C SER A 13 1.23 -4.28 12.43
N GLU A 14 0.12 -5.01 12.41
CA GLU A 14 -0.71 -5.17 11.23
C GLU A 14 -1.92 -4.26 11.37
N ALA A 15 -2.12 -3.39 10.38
CA ALA A 15 -3.33 -2.59 10.27
C ALA A 15 -3.91 -2.78 8.88
N THR A 16 -5.09 -3.38 8.80
CA THR A 16 -5.89 -3.32 7.59
C THR A 16 -6.54 -1.96 7.54
N LEU A 17 -6.03 -1.07 6.70
CA LEU A 17 -6.76 0.15 6.37
C LEU A 17 -7.92 -0.29 5.48
N ALA A 18 -9.15 0.09 5.86
CA ALA A 18 -10.30 -0.04 4.98
C ALA A 18 -10.06 0.87 3.78
N GLY A 19 -9.31 0.38 2.79
CA GLY A 19 -8.87 1.21 1.70
C GLY A 19 -10.08 1.73 0.93
N SER A 20 -9.94 2.94 0.41
CA SER A 20 -11.04 3.62 -0.24
C SER A 20 -11.65 2.76 -1.35
N PHE A 21 -12.98 2.72 -1.40
CA PHE A 21 -13.76 2.03 -2.44
C PHE A 21 -13.58 0.51 -2.53
N GLY A 22 -13.24 -0.18 -1.43
CA GLY A 22 -13.25 -1.66 -1.39
C GLY A 22 -11.96 -2.33 -1.82
N PHE A 23 -10.94 -1.54 -2.17
CA PHE A 23 -9.55 -2.00 -2.25
C PHE A 23 -9.02 -2.11 -0.83
N GLY A 24 -9.17 -3.27 -0.18
CA GLY A 24 -8.48 -3.53 1.08
C GLY A 24 -6.98 -3.32 0.87
N ILE A 25 -6.38 -2.38 1.59
CA ILE A 25 -4.93 -2.16 1.57
C ILE A 25 -4.44 -2.73 2.89
N ALA A 26 -3.76 -3.87 2.81
CA ALA A 26 -3.05 -4.40 3.97
C ALA A 26 -1.79 -3.56 4.14
N VAL A 27 -1.71 -2.83 5.25
CA VAL A 27 -0.48 -2.14 5.67
C VAL A 27 0.09 -2.93 6.84
N ALA A 28 1.23 -3.58 6.60
CA ALA A 28 1.97 -4.25 7.65
C ALA A 28 3.24 -3.46 7.96
N ARG A 29 3.61 -3.48 9.23
CA ARG A 29 4.89 -2.95 9.68
C ARG A 29 5.68 -4.09 10.30
N SER A 30 6.92 -4.22 9.86
CA SER A 30 7.94 -4.96 10.58
C SER A 30 9.17 -4.07 10.73
N LEU A 31 9.58 -3.79 11.97
CA LEU A 31 10.67 -2.85 12.28
C LEU A 31 10.41 -1.46 11.70
N ASN A 32 11.40 -0.84 11.06
CA ASN A 32 11.24 0.42 10.33
C ASN A 32 10.88 0.20 8.86
N ASN A 33 10.35 -0.97 8.51
CA ASN A 33 9.86 -1.26 7.16
C ASN A 33 8.32 -1.36 7.17
N GLY A 34 7.67 -0.42 6.48
CA GLY A 34 6.25 -0.48 6.18
C GLY A 34 6.03 -1.13 4.83
N THR A 35 4.98 -1.92 4.68
CA THR A 35 4.55 -2.48 3.40
C THR A 35 3.11 -2.07 3.11
N ALA A 36 2.78 -1.90 1.84
CA ALA A 36 1.40 -1.90 1.38
C ALA A 36 1.22 -2.97 0.32
N THR A 37 0.19 -3.80 0.51
CA THR A 37 -0.19 -4.82 -0.46
C THR A 37 -1.62 -4.56 -0.93
N ILE A 38 -1.80 -4.63 -2.25
CA ILE A 38 -3.09 -4.73 -2.92
C ILE A 38 -3.18 -6.16 -3.45
N ASP A 39 -4.18 -6.89 -2.99
CA ASP A 39 -4.59 -8.18 -3.55
C ASP A 39 -6.12 -8.19 -3.52
N ASN A 40 -6.74 -7.77 -4.63
CA ASN A 40 -8.17 -7.54 -4.67
C ASN A 40 -8.79 -7.85 -6.03
N VAL A 41 -9.85 -8.68 -6.02
CA VAL A 41 -10.75 -8.83 -7.18
C VAL A 41 -11.88 -7.81 -7.05
N HIS A 42 -11.77 -6.73 -7.82
CA HIS A 42 -12.74 -5.66 -7.82
C HIS A 42 -13.83 -5.90 -8.87
N ARG A 43 -15.10 -5.87 -8.44
CA ARG A 43 -16.26 -6.30 -9.24
C ARG A 43 -17.16 -5.16 -9.71
N LYS A 44 -16.70 -3.91 -9.61
CA LYS A 44 -17.50 -2.73 -9.97
C LYS A 44 -16.67 -1.68 -10.69
N ASN A 45 -17.17 -1.15 -11.80
CA ASN A 45 -16.57 0.02 -12.44
C ASN A 45 -16.47 1.19 -11.45
N THR A 46 -15.28 1.75 -11.32
CA THR A 46 -14.93 2.72 -10.28
C THR A 46 -14.11 3.85 -10.89
N LYS A 47 -14.43 5.08 -10.53
CA LYS A 47 -13.67 6.26 -10.92
C LYS A 47 -13.52 7.16 -9.71
N TRP A 48 -12.30 7.24 -9.19
CA TRP A 48 -11.95 8.05 -8.05
C TRP A 48 -10.62 8.77 -8.30
N LYS A 49 -10.52 10.03 -7.86
CA LYS A 49 -9.30 10.85 -8.00
C LYS A 49 -9.25 11.93 -6.93
N GLU A 50 -8.95 11.57 -5.69
CA GLU A 50 -8.94 12.51 -4.55
C GLU A 50 -7.92 12.07 -3.48
N THR A 51 -8.07 12.58 -2.25
CA THR A 51 -7.39 12.11 -1.04
C THR A 51 -8.35 11.21 -0.26
N ALA A 52 -7.86 10.06 0.20
CA ALA A 52 -8.64 9.14 1.03
C ALA A 52 -8.99 9.77 2.38
N LYS A 53 -10.10 9.34 2.99
CA LYS A 53 -10.43 9.74 4.37
C LYS A 53 -9.51 9.06 5.39
N ASP A 54 -9.04 7.86 5.06
CA ASP A 54 -8.15 7.07 5.89
C ASP A 54 -6.72 7.60 5.81
N THR A 55 -6.01 7.46 6.93
CA THR A 55 -4.61 7.89 7.07
C THR A 55 -3.74 6.77 7.60
N ILE A 56 -2.47 6.79 7.24
CA ILE A 56 -1.45 5.91 7.81
C ILE A 56 -1.12 6.39 9.23
N SER A 57 -1.11 5.45 10.19
CA SER A 57 -0.72 5.70 11.57
C SER A 57 0.72 6.19 11.66
N VAL A 58 1.01 7.09 12.61
CA VAL A 58 2.29 7.82 12.74
C VAL A 58 3.53 6.92 12.66
N GLY A 59 3.51 5.74 13.28
CA GLY A 59 4.65 4.81 13.28
C GLY A 59 4.87 4.05 11.98
N SER A 60 3.89 4.05 11.06
CA SER A 60 3.94 3.32 9.78
C SER A 60 4.05 4.25 8.58
N ARG A 61 4.08 5.57 8.79
CA ARG A 61 4.19 6.55 7.70
C ARG A 61 5.54 6.45 7.00
N PRO A 62 5.58 6.60 5.68
CA PRO A 62 6.84 6.57 4.95
C PRO A 62 7.65 7.85 5.17
N VAL A 63 8.99 7.76 5.18
CA VAL A 63 9.86 8.94 5.30
C VAL A 63 9.79 9.83 4.05
N ILE A 64 9.54 9.22 2.89
CA ILE A 64 9.37 9.89 1.60
C ILE A 64 8.04 9.47 0.97
N GLN A 65 7.53 10.22 0.00
CA GLN A 65 6.33 9.76 -0.71
C GLN A 65 6.61 8.45 -1.46
N THR A 66 5.76 7.43 -1.25
CA THR A 66 5.91 6.12 -1.88
C THR A 66 4.67 5.81 -2.73
N PRO A 67 4.80 5.66 -4.06
CA PRO A 67 3.68 5.30 -4.92
C PRO A 67 3.52 3.77 -5.05
N ILE A 68 2.28 3.29 -5.08
CA ILE A 68 1.91 1.96 -5.59
C ILE A 68 1.14 2.12 -6.89
N HIS A 69 1.48 1.31 -7.88
CA HIS A 69 0.79 1.28 -9.16
C HIS A 69 0.57 -0.16 -9.60
N CYS A 70 -0.66 -0.48 -10.01
CA CYS A 70 -1.00 -1.74 -10.64
C CYS A 70 -2.08 -1.55 -11.71
N ILE A 71 -2.05 -2.44 -12.69
CA ILE A 71 -3.00 -2.52 -13.79
C ILE A 71 -3.94 -3.69 -13.52
N GLY A 72 -5.20 -3.57 -13.92
CA GLY A 72 -6.19 -4.63 -13.72
C GLY A 72 -6.00 -5.78 -14.69
N GLU A 73 -6.17 -7.01 -14.17
CA GLU A 73 -5.95 -8.26 -14.91
C GLU A 73 -7.23 -9.12 -14.93
N ALA A 74 -7.55 -9.74 -16.06
CA ALA A 74 -8.73 -10.61 -16.20
C ALA A 74 -8.50 -12.09 -15.82
N SER A 75 -7.35 -12.45 -15.25
CA SER A 75 -7.07 -13.75 -14.64
C SER A 75 -5.88 -13.63 -13.68
N VAL A 76 -5.65 -14.62 -12.83
CA VAL A 76 -4.50 -14.67 -11.90
C VAL A 76 -3.44 -15.59 -12.51
N GLY A 77 -2.28 -15.08 -12.94
CA GLY A 77 -1.13 -15.90 -13.38
C GLY A 77 -0.59 -15.61 -14.80
N THR A 78 0.28 -16.50 -15.30
CA THR A 78 0.90 -16.39 -16.64
C THR A 78 -0.14 -16.44 -17.75
N GLY A 79 -0.28 -15.35 -18.51
CA GLY A 79 -1.22 -15.23 -19.62
C GLY A 79 -2.43 -14.32 -19.35
N ALA A 80 -2.41 -13.53 -18.27
CA ALA A 80 -3.48 -12.60 -17.97
C ALA A 80 -3.56 -11.43 -18.96
N THR A 81 -4.77 -11.16 -19.45
CA THR A 81 -5.03 -9.95 -20.25
C THR A 81 -4.95 -8.73 -19.35
N LEU A 82 -4.06 -7.80 -19.71
CA LEU A 82 -3.91 -6.51 -19.02
C LEU A 82 -4.90 -5.48 -19.56
N PHE A 83 -5.56 -4.76 -18.65
CA PHE A 83 -6.52 -3.71 -19.00
C PHE A 83 -5.90 -2.36 -18.66
N ASN A 84 -5.09 -1.80 -19.57
CA ASN A 84 -4.40 -0.51 -19.34
C ASN A 84 -5.36 0.68 -19.04
N GLY A 85 -6.63 0.57 -19.43
CA GLY A 85 -7.68 1.54 -19.07
C GLY A 85 -8.14 1.45 -17.61
N SER A 86 -7.80 0.34 -16.93
CA SER A 86 -8.15 0.00 -15.55
C SER A 86 -6.90 -0.10 -14.67
N TYR A 87 -6.71 0.82 -13.72
CA TYR A 87 -5.54 0.86 -12.85
C TYR A 87 -5.83 1.45 -11.46
N VAL A 88 -4.93 1.13 -10.54
CA VAL A 88 -4.78 1.79 -9.25
C VAL A 88 -3.44 2.53 -9.24
N HIS A 89 -3.46 3.78 -8.81
CA HIS A 89 -2.25 4.57 -8.57
C HIS A 89 -2.45 5.36 -7.28
N LEU A 90 -1.82 4.94 -6.19
CA LEU A 90 -1.92 5.60 -4.89
C LEU A 90 -0.55 6.07 -4.44
N ALA A 91 -0.50 7.21 -3.76
CA ALA A 91 0.67 7.77 -3.14
C ALA A 91 0.47 7.83 -1.63
N TYR A 92 1.35 7.15 -0.90
CA TYR A 92 1.45 7.18 0.56
C TYR A 92 2.45 8.26 0.94
N LYS A 93 2.07 9.22 1.78
CA LYS A 93 2.89 10.41 2.06
C LYS A 93 3.39 10.45 3.50
N PRO A 94 4.47 11.22 3.78
CA PRO A 94 5.01 11.36 5.13
C PRO A 94 4.05 11.98 6.16
N ASP A 95 3.08 12.77 5.71
CA ASP A 95 2.01 13.30 6.57
C ASP A 95 0.95 12.24 6.94
N GLY A 96 1.05 11.04 6.36
CA GLY A 96 0.11 9.94 6.53
C GLY A 96 -1.09 10.00 5.58
N SER A 97 -1.20 11.01 4.73
CA SER A 97 -2.26 11.09 3.74
C SER A 97 -2.03 10.09 2.61
N ILE A 98 -3.14 9.57 2.08
CA ILE A 98 -3.16 8.68 0.93
C ILE A 98 -3.94 9.41 -0.17
N SER A 99 -3.30 9.68 -1.30
CA SER A 99 -3.96 10.35 -2.43
C SER A 99 -3.69 9.61 -3.72
N GLY A 100 -4.58 9.69 -4.69
CA GLY A 100 -4.31 9.04 -5.96
C GLY A 100 -5.48 8.99 -6.91
N ARG A 101 -5.47 7.94 -7.71
CA ARG A 101 -6.50 7.66 -8.70
C ARG A 101 -6.75 6.17 -8.78
N ILE A 102 -8.03 5.83 -8.82
CA ILE A 102 -8.54 4.50 -9.14
C ILE A 102 -9.44 4.68 -10.35
N LYS A 103 -9.17 3.95 -11.42
CA LYS A 103 -9.99 3.98 -12.64
C LYS A 103 -10.19 2.54 -13.07
N LEU A 104 -11.42 2.06 -13.14
CA LEU A 104 -11.78 0.75 -13.64
C LEU A 104 -12.89 0.92 -14.68
N GLU A 105 -12.57 0.58 -15.93
CA GLU A 105 -13.50 0.63 -17.07
C GLU A 105 -14.09 -0.75 -17.41
N SER A 106 -13.45 -1.81 -16.92
CA SER A 106 -13.88 -3.20 -17.06
C SER A 106 -13.88 -3.88 -15.69
N ASN A 107 -14.78 -4.85 -15.51
CA ASN A 107 -14.90 -5.65 -14.30
C ASN A 107 -15.49 -7.03 -14.62
N PRO A 108 -15.21 -8.07 -13.84
CA PRO A 108 -14.29 -8.09 -12.69
C PRO A 108 -12.82 -8.05 -13.14
N LEU A 109 -11.97 -7.38 -12.35
CA LEU A 109 -10.52 -7.36 -12.56
C LEU A 109 -9.79 -7.61 -11.24
N TRP A 110 -8.71 -8.38 -11.29
CA TRP A 110 -7.78 -8.54 -10.19
C TRP A 110 -6.73 -7.43 -10.22
N PHE A 111 -6.35 -6.95 -9.03
CA PHE A 111 -5.29 -5.98 -8.82
C PHE A 111 -4.31 -6.55 -7.81
N GLY A 112 -3.07 -6.73 -8.23
CA GLY A 112 -1.96 -7.21 -7.41
C GLY A 112 -0.81 -6.21 -7.42
N ALA A 113 -0.36 -5.77 -6.25
CA ALA A 113 0.93 -5.09 -6.10
C ALA A 113 1.38 -5.05 -4.64
N THR A 114 2.69 -5.01 -4.44
CA THR A 114 3.30 -4.77 -3.14
C THR A 114 4.35 -3.69 -3.27
N ILE A 115 4.39 -2.77 -2.31
CA ILE A 115 5.47 -1.81 -2.13
C ILE A 115 5.95 -1.86 -0.68
N SER A 116 7.18 -1.39 -0.46
CA SER A 116 7.76 -1.23 0.86
C SER A 116 8.42 0.13 1.00
N TRP A 117 8.51 0.64 2.23
CA TRP A 117 9.15 1.91 2.55
C TRP A 117 9.77 1.92 3.94
N VAL A 118 10.76 2.79 4.12
CA VAL A 118 11.30 3.11 5.45
C VAL A 118 10.32 3.99 6.21
N THR A 119 10.01 3.66 7.46
CA THR A 119 9.05 4.41 8.28
C THR A 119 9.70 5.56 9.06
N THR A 120 8.90 6.55 9.43
CA THR A 120 9.33 7.71 10.24
C THR A 120 9.48 7.40 11.75
N ASP A 121 9.30 6.16 12.20
CA ASP A 121 9.50 5.83 13.62
C ASP A 121 10.99 5.99 13.96
N PRO A 122 11.35 6.83 14.94
CA PRO A 122 12.74 6.94 15.36
C PRO A 122 13.27 5.55 15.74
N PHE A 123 14.51 5.26 15.33
CA PHE A 123 15.30 4.24 16.01
C PHE A 123 15.23 4.55 17.51
N PRO A 124 15.04 3.55 18.40
CA PRO A 124 15.11 3.80 19.82
C PRO A 124 16.42 4.55 20.10
N SER A 125 16.31 5.73 20.71
CA SER A 125 17.47 6.48 21.15
C SER A 125 18.25 5.62 22.13
N GLU A 126 19.56 5.49 21.90
CA GLU A 126 20.49 4.83 22.81
C GLU A 126 20.40 5.36 24.25
#